data_AF-A0AA36M6X6-F1
#
_entry.id   AF-A0AA36M6X6-F1
#
_cell.length_a   1.000
_cell.length_b   1.000
_cell.length_c   1.000
_cell.angle_alpha   90.00
_cell.angle_beta   90.00
_cell.angle_gamma   90.00
#
_symmetry.space_group_name_H-M   'P 1'
#
loop_
_entity.id
_entity.type
_entity.pdbx_description
1 polymer ?
#
loop_
_entity_poly.entity_id
_entity_poly.type
_entity_poly.pdbx_seq_one_letter_code
_entity_poly.pdbx_strand_id
1 'polypeptide(L)'
;MVAADENLKKKHRRMKANCRERQRMHGLNDALDILRQYVPITTQHQKLSKIETLRLARNYIYALKRMLHTGHQPTPLEYAHQLSVGLSQTTTNMLATLLQVHPRLLSNPSTPTPCAVQEPFQPSPSIAPQLTPPYPVQMNYMHEHHAMYQY
;
A
#
# COMPACT_ATOMS: atom_id res chain seq x y z
N MET A 1 -13.51 5.11 57.29
CA MET A 1 -13.71 3.75 56.73
C MET A 1 -14.62 3.74 55.49
N VAL A 2 -15.85 4.27 55.54
CA VAL A 2 -16.84 4.20 54.43
C VAL A 2 -16.30 4.57 53.03
N ALA A 3 -15.52 5.64 52.89
CA ALA A 3 -14.97 6.06 51.60
C ALA A 3 -14.01 5.04 50.95
N ALA A 4 -13.35 4.18 51.74
CA ALA A 4 -12.49 3.12 51.21
C ALA A 4 -13.30 1.95 50.62
N ASP A 5 -14.41 1.59 51.25
CA ASP A 5 -15.34 0.54 50.79
C ASP A 5 -16.02 0.95 49.47
N GLU A 6 -16.47 2.20 49.34
CA GLU A 6 -17.00 2.70 48.06
C GLU A 6 -15.95 2.74 46.93
N ASN A 7 -14.68 3.01 47.27
CA ASN A 7 -13.58 2.93 46.29
C ASN A 7 -13.31 1.47 45.87
N LEU A 8 -13.35 0.52 46.81
CA LEU A 8 -13.26 -0.92 46.54
C LEU A 8 -14.40 -1.40 45.63
N LYS A 9 -15.66 -1.03 45.93
CA LYS A 9 -16.82 -1.34 45.07
C LYS A 9 -16.68 -0.72 43.68
N LYS A 10 -16.22 0.54 43.56
CA LYS A 10 -15.95 1.19 42.26
C LYS A 10 -14.85 0.46 41.48
N LYS A 11 -13.77 0.04 42.14
CA LYS A 11 -12.68 -0.77 41.56
C LYS A 11 -13.20 -2.12 41.06
N HIS A 12 -14.06 -2.80 41.83
CA HIS A 12 -14.68 -4.07 41.43
C HIS A 12 -15.60 -3.91 40.21
N ARG A 13 -16.47 -2.88 40.18
CA ARG A 13 -17.32 -2.57 39.01
C ARG A 13 -16.48 -2.34 37.74
N ARG A 14 -15.40 -1.56 37.84
CA ARG A 14 -14.44 -1.33 36.73
C ARG A 14 -13.75 -2.62 36.28
N MET A 15 -13.33 -3.47 37.22
CA MET A 15 -12.71 -4.76 36.91
C MET A 15 -13.67 -5.69 36.15
N LYS A 16 -14.93 -5.78 36.59
CA LYS A 16 -15.98 -6.56 35.92
C LYS A 16 -16.30 -6.03 34.51
N ALA A 17 -16.28 -4.71 34.32
CA ALA A 17 -16.43 -4.09 33.00
C ALA A 17 -15.25 -4.42 32.07
N ASN A 18 -14.01 -4.26 32.53
CA ASN A 18 -12.81 -4.57 31.75
C ASN A 18 -12.73 -6.07 31.38
N CYS A 19 -13.25 -6.96 32.23
CA CYS A 19 -13.35 -8.39 31.93
C CYS A 19 -14.29 -8.65 30.74
N ARG A 20 -15.49 -8.05 30.76
CA ARG A 20 -16.47 -8.17 29.65
C ARG A 20 -15.92 -7.60 28.33
N GLU A 21 -15.24 -6.46 28.37
CA GLU A 21 -14.66 -5.90 27.15
C GLU A 21 -13.54 -6.78 26.58
N ARG A 22 -12.71 -7.40 27.43
CA ARG A 22 -11.77 -8.43 26.97
C ARG A 22 -12.49 -9.59 26.30
N GLN A 23 -13.54 -10.15 26.91
CA GLN A 23 -14.32 -11.25 26.32
C GLN A 23 -14.93 -10.86 24.97
N ARG A 24 -15.49 -9.65 24.84
CA ARG A 24 -15.97 -9.10 23.57
C ARG A 24 -14.86 -8.99 22.52
N MET A 25 -13.69 -8.50 22.92
CA MET A 25 -12.52 -8.39 22.04
C MET A 25 -11.92 -9.74 21.65
N HIS A 26 -11.99 -10.76 22.50
CA HIS A 26 -11.63 -12.14 22.15
C HIS A 26 -12.54 -12.64 21.03
N GLY A 27 -13.87 -12.61 21.20
CA GLY A 27 -14.80 -13.05 20.14
C GLY A 27 -14.64 -12.30 18.81
N LEU A 28 -14.29 -11.00 18.83
CA LEU A 28 -13.95 -10.26 17.62
C LEU A 28 -12.64 -10.72 16.96
N ASN A 29 -11.61 -11.06 17.76
CA ASN A 29 -10.35 -11.60 17.25
C ASN A 29 -10.55 -13.01 16.69
N ASP A 30 -11.37 -13.83 17.34
CA ASP A 30 -11.70 -15.20 16.92
C ASP A 30 -12.44 -15.17 15.57
N ALA A 31 -13.44 -14.30 15.41
CA ALA A 31 -14.12 -14.08 14.13
C ALA A 31 -13.16 -13.61 13.01
N LEU A 32 -12.14 -12.81 13.34
CA LEU A 32 -11.11 -12.39 12.39
C LEU A 32 -10.14 -13.53 12.04
N ASP A 33 -9.82 -14.41 13.00
CA ASP A 33 -9.02 -15.62 12.75
C ASP A 33 -9.80 -16.68 11.95
N ILE A 34 -11.12 -16.76 12.09
CA ILE A 34 -11.99 -17.52 11.18
C ILE A 34 -11.93 -16.91 9.78
N LEU A 35 -12.08 -15.58 9.64
CA LEU A 35 -12.00 -14.93 8.33
C LEU A 35 -10.68 -15.27 7.62
N ARG A 36 -9.53 -15.23 8.32
CA ARG A 36 -8.20 -15.57 7.78
C ARG A 36 -8.13 -16.96 7.12
N GLN A 37 -8.96 -17.93 7.52
CA GLN A 37 -8.99 -19.27 6.92
C GLN A 37 -9.65 -19.29 5.53
N TYR A 38 -10.50 -18.30 5.23
CA TYR A 38 -11.23 -18.19 3.96
C TYR A 38 -10.60 -17.20 2.98
N VAL A 39 -9.58 -16.44 3.40
CA VAL A 39 -8.89 -15.52 2.49
C VAL A 39 -7.75 -16.27 1.77
N PRO A 40 -7.57 -16.13 0.45
CA PRO A 40 -6.34 -16.59 -0.20
C PRO A 40 -5.13 -15.95 0.50
N ILE A 41 -3.98 -16.64 0.56
CA ILE A 41 -2.87 -16.39 1.53
C ILE A 41 -3.17 -16.87 2.96
N THR A 42 -3.30 -18.19 3.15
CA THR A 42 -3.05 -18.81 4.46
C THR A 42 -1.58 -19.21 4.56
N THR A 43 -0.69 -18.32 5.03
CA THR A 43 0.66 -18.78 5.38
C THR A 43 0.60 -19.53 6.72
N GLN A 44 1.25 -20.70 6.80
CA GLN A 44 1.24 -21.52 8.02
C GLN A 44 1.95 -20.84 9.20
N HIS A 45 2.82 -19.87 8.94
CA HIS A 45 3.71 -19.27 9.95
C HIS A 45 3.48 -17.76 10.20
N GLN A 46 2.69 -17.05 9.40
CA GLN A 46 2.49 -15.60 9.55
C GLN A 46 1.02 -15.18 9.40
N LYS A 47 0.41 -14.71 10.49
CA LYS A 47 -0.92 -14.08 10.48
C LYS A 47 -0.82 -12.68 9.86
N LEU A 48 -1.62 -12.41 8.84
CA LEU A 48 -1.80 -11.05 8.30
C LEU A 48 -2.34 -10.09 9.36
N SER A 49 -1.93 -8.81 9.29
CA SER A 49 -2.45 -7.76 10.17
C SER A 49 -3.96 -7.57 10.01
N LYS A 50 -4.64 -6.96 11.00
CA LYS A 50 -6.10 -6.76 10.94
C LYS A 50 -6.54 -6.03 9.67
N ILE A 51 -5.79 -4.99 9.28
CA ILE A 51 -6.10 -4.20 8.09
C ILE A 51 -5.84 -4.98 6.80
N GLU A 52 -4.76 -5.75 6.71
CA GLU A 52 -4.47 -6.56 5.52
C GLU A 52 -5.47 -7.69 5.34
N THR A 53 -5.88 -8.38 6.42
CA THR A 53 -6.95 -9.39 6.37
C THR A 53 -8.25 -8.80 5.79
N LEU A 54 -8.66 -7.61 6.25
CA LEU A 54 -9.89 -6.95 5.79
C LEU A 54 -9.77 -6.42 4.34
N ARG A 55 -8.62 -5.88 3.94
CA ARG A 55 -8.36 -5.45 2.55
C ARG A 55 -8.37 -6.63 1.61
N LEU A 56 -7.63 -7.69 1.92
CA LEU A 56 -7.53 -8.88 1.10
C LEU A 56 -8.86 -9.64 1.00
N ALA A 57 -9.66 -9.71 2.08
CA ALA A 57 -11.01 -10.28 2.02
C ALA A 57 -11.94 -9.49 1.08
N ARG A 58 -11.90 -8.15 1.12
CA ARG A 58 -12.63 -7.28 0.16
C ARG A 58 -12.18 -7.57 -1.28
N ASN A 59 -10.88 -7.62 -1.50
CA ASN A 59 -10.28 -7.85 -2.82
C ASN A 59 -10.67 -9.24 -3.38
N TYR A 60 -10.68 -10.26 -2.53
CA TYR A 60 -11.11 -11.62 -2.89
C TYR A 60 -12.59 -11.68 -3.27
N ILE A 61 -13.48 -11.05 -2.48
CA ILE A 61 -14.91 -10.93 -2.83
C ILE A 61 -15.10 -10.23 -4.19
N TYR A 62 -14.31 -9.20 -4.48
CA TYR A 62 -14.34 -8.52 -5.78
C TYR A 62 -13.90 -9.43 -6.93
N ALA A 63 -12.78 -10.14 -6.77
CA ALA A 63 -12.29 -11.09 -7.78
C ALA A 63 -13.31 -12.20 -8.07
N LEU A 64 -13.88 -12.82 -7.02
CA LEU A 64 -14.94 -13.82 -7.16
C LEU A 64 -16.19 -13.29 -7.87
N LYS A 65 -16.63 -12.06 -7.54
CA LYS A 65 -17.75 -11.41 -8.26
C LYS A 65 -17.44 -11.21 -9.74
N ARG A 66 -16.23 -10.74 -10.08
CA ARG A 66 -15.79 -10.58 -11.48
C ARG A 66 -15.82 -11.92 -12.22
N MET A 67 -15.30 -12.98 -11.61
CA MET A 67 -15.31 -14.34 -12.17
C MET A 67 -16.72 -14.86 -12.44
N LEU A 68 -17.66 -14.66 -11.50
CA LEU A 68 -19.06 -15.07 -11.66
C LEU A 68 -19.78 -14.26 -12.75
N HIS A 69 -19.47 -12.97 -12.91
CA HIS A 69 -20.09 -12.12 -13.93
C HIS A 69 -19.53 -12.35 -15.34
N THR A 70 -18.23 -12.65 -15.49
CA THR A 70 -17.60 -12.87 -16.80
C THR A 70 -17.60 -14.33 -17.24
N GLY A 71 -17.83 -15.29 -16.33
CA GLY A 71 -17.63 -16.71 -16.57
C GLY A 71 -16.16 -17.10 -16.79
N HIS A 72 -15.21 -16.18 -16.58
CA HIS A 72 -13.80 -16.35 -16.92
C HIS A 72 -12.92 -16.41 -15.67
N GLN A 73 -12.05 -17.42 -15.61
CA GLN A 73 -11.01 -17.55 -14.59
C GLN A 73 -9.86 -16.58 -14.90
N PRO A 74 -9.50 -15.64 -14.01
CA PRO A 74 -8.39 -14.72 -14.25
C PRO A 74 -7.07 -15.46 -14.34
N THR A 75 -6.15 -14.94 -15.14
CA THR A 75 -4.76 -15.43 -15.15
C THR A 75 -4.11 -15.26 -13.77
N PRO A 76 -3.07 -16.05 -13.40
CA PRO A 76 -2.40 -15.91 -12.11
C PRO A 76 -1.89 -14.49 -11.83
N LEU A 77 -1.45 -13.77 -12.87
CA LEU A 77 -1.00 -12.38 -12.78
C LEU A 77 -2.15 -11.39 -12.53
N GLU A 78 -3.26 -11.51 -13.26
CA GLU A 78 -4.44 -10.69 -12.99
C GLU A 78 -5.01 -10.96 -11.60
N TYR A 79 -5.01 -12.21 -11.16
CA TYR A 79 -5.53 -12.59 -9.85
C TYR A 79 -4.63 -12.05 -8.73
N ALA A 80 -3.31 -12.15 -8.89
CA ALA A 80 -2.34 -11.52 -7.99
C ALA A 80 -2.52 -9.99 -7.90
N HIS A 81 -2.75 -9.31 -9.03
CA HIS A 81 -3.05 -7.87 -9.08
C HIS A 81 -4.35 -7.52 -8.36
N GLN A 82 -5.43 -8.26 -8.61
CA GLN A 82 -6.72 -8.04 -7.95
C GLN A 82 -6.61 -8.21 -6.43
N LEU A 83 -5.82 -9.18 -5.96
CA LEU A 83 -5.63 -9.45 -4.53
C LEU A 83 -4.69 -8.44 -3.86
N SER A 84 -3.63 -7.98 -4.52
CA SER A 84 -2.56 -7.16 -3.89
C SER A 84 -2.95 -5.71 -3.60
N VAL A 85 -4.08 -5.21 -4.13
CA VAL A 85 -4.49 -3.80 -4.02
C VAL A 85 -4.52 -3.32 -2.56
N GLY A 86 -3.63 -2.37 -2.25
CA GLY A 86 -3.53 -1.72 -0.94
C GLY A 86 -2.93 -2.59 0.18
N LEU A 87 -2.27 -3.70 -0.14
CA LEU A 87 -1.50 -4.48 0.84
C LEU A 87 -0.09 -3.91 1.05
N SER A 88 0.62 -4.37 2.07
CA SER A 88 2.04 -4.03 2.24
C SER A 88 2.90 -4.70 1.16
N GLN A 89 4.08 -4.14 0.86
CA GLN A 89 5.01 -4.75 -0.10
C GLN A 89 5.39 -6.19 0.30
N THR A 90 5.56 -6.47 1.59
CA THR A 90 5.82 -7.82 2.11
C THR A 90 4.68 -8.78 1.74
N THR A 91 3.42 -8.38 1.96
CA THR A 91 2.26 -9.21 1.63
C THR A 91 2.06 -9.35 0.12
N THR A 92 2.35 -8.32 -0.67
CA THR A 92 2.38 -8.40 -2.14
C THR A 92 3.47 -9.35 -2.64
N ASN A 93 4.64 -9.38 -2.01
CA ASN A 93 5.69 -10.34 -2.34
C ASN A 93 5.27 -11.78 -1.99
N MET A 94 4.59 -11.99 -0.86
CA MET A 94 4.03 -13.31 -0.51
C MET A 94 2.99 -13.78 -1.54
N LEU A 95 2.10 -12.90 -2.02
CA LEU A 95 1.19 -13.22 -3.14
C LEU A 95 1.94 -13.63 -4.39
N ALA A 96 2.98 -12.87 -4.75
CA ALA A 96 3.77 -13.13 -5.94
C ALA A 96 4.41 -14.53 -5.91
N THR A 97 4.99 -14.91 -4.78
CA THR A 97 5.55 -16.26 -4.57
C THR A 97 4.48 -17.35 -4.61
N LEU A 98 3.35 -17.17 -3.93
CA LEU A 98 2.27 -18.17 -3.88
C LEU A 98 1.60 -18.42 -5.24
N LEU A 99 1.49 -17.37 -6.07
CA LEU A 99 0.89 -17.44 -7.41
C LEU A 99 1.93 -17.63 -8.53
N GLN A 100 3.21 -17.81 -8.18
CA GLN A 100 4.33 -18.02 -9.10
C GLN A 100 4.49 -16.90 -10.15
N VAL A 101 4.21 -15.66 -9.77
CA VAL A 101 4.35 -14.47 -10.63
C VAL A 101 5.55 -13.62 -10.21
N HIS A 102 6.21 -12.95 -11.15
CA HIS A 102 7.34 -12.08 -10.84
C HIS A 102 6.89 -10.87 -9.98
N PRO A 103 7.44 -10.64 -8.77
CA PRO A 103 6.98 -9.58 -7.86
C PRO A 103 7.04 -8.17 -8.47
N ARG A 104 8.01 -7.93 -9.36
CA ARG A 104 8.16 -6.71 -10.18
C ARG A 104 6.88 -6.29 -10.89
N LEU A 105 6.06 -7.26 -11.32
CA LEU A 105 4.83 -7.00 -12.07
C LEU A 105 3.68 -6.51 -11.18
N LEU A 106 3.74 -6.75 -9.87
CA LEU A 106 2.75 -6.29 -8.89
C LEU A 106 3.15 -4.97 -8.22
N SER A 107 4.46 -4.72 -8.08
CA SER A 107 4.99 -3.50 -7.45
C SER A 107 5.00 -2.27 -8.37
N ASN A 108 4.67 -2.44 -9.65
CA ASN A 108 4.79 -1.37 -10.65
C ASN A 108 3.41 -0.89 -11.11
N PRO A 109 2.87 0.20 -10.54
CA PRO A 109 1.83 0.99 -11.19
C PRO A 109 2.50 1.80 -12.31
N SER A 110 3.04 1.11 -13.32
CA SER A 110 3.31 1.75 -14.60
C SER A 110 1.97 2.27 -15.09
N THR A 111 1.86 3.59 -15.12
CA THR A 111 0.85 4.33 -15.87
C THR A 111 0.61 3.62 -17.21
N PRO A 112 -0.64 3.51 -17.68
CA PRO A 112 -0.87 3.00 -19.02
C PRO A 112 -0.15 3.94 -19.99
N THR A 113 0.97 3.49 -20.55
CA THR A 113 1.65 4.19 -21.63
C THR A 113 0.63 4.29 -22.76
N PRO A 114 0.13 5.48 -23.13
CA PRO A 114 -0.65 5.61 -24.33
C PRO A 114 0.30 5.25 -25.47
N CYS A 115 -0.13 4.32 -26.32
CA CYS A 115 0.55 3.79 -27.51
C CYS A 115 1.94 4.39 -27.80
N ALA A 116 2.98 3.57 -27.70
CA ALA A 116 4.23 3.83 -28.39
C ALA A 116 3.99 3.77 -29.91
N VAL A 117 3.48 4.86 -30.47
CA VAL A 117 3.58 5.16 -31.89
C VAL A 117 5.07 5.25 -32.20
N GLN A 118 5.51 4.57 -33.26
CA GLN A 118 6.90 4.62 -33.69
C GLN A 118 7.22 6.05 -34.15
N GLU A 119 8.02 6.77 -33.36
CA GLU A 119 8.79 7.92 -33.85
C GLU A 119 9.70 7.43 -34.99
N PRO A 120 9.66 8.04 -36.19
CA PRO A 120 10.55 7.65 -37.28
C PRO A 120 12.02 7.89 -36.90
N PHE A 121 12.89 6.94 -37.24
CA PHE A 121 14.34 7.06 -37.04
C PHE A 121 14.89 8.41 -37.54
N GLN A 122 15.32 9.28 -36.63
CA GLN A 122 16.23 10.38 -36.96
C GLN A 122 17.69 9.90 -36.77
N PRO A 123 18.57 10.05 -37.78
CA PRO A 123 19.96 9.64 -37.67
C PRO A 123 20.77 10.67 -36.86
N SER A 124 21.61 10.18 -35.93
CA SER A 124 22.53 11.01 -35.14
C SER A 124 23.58 11.71 -36.02
N PRO A 125 23.84 13.02 -35.84
CA PRO A 125 24.96 13.69 -36.50
C PRO A 125 26.29 13.42 -35.77
N SER A 126 27.38 13.40 -36.55
CA SER A 126 28.74 13.03 -36.14
C SER A 126 29.51 14.16 -35.42
N ILE A 127 30.68 13.83 -34.89
CA ILE A 127 31.53 14.67 -34.00
C ILE A 127 32.55 15.52 -34.79
N ALA A 128 32.92 16.68 -34.20
CA ALA A 128 34.11 17.55 -34.41
C ALA A 128 33.98 18.77 -35.38
N PRO A 129 34.82 19.83 -35.22
CA PRO A 129 35.60 20.31 -34.06
C PRO A 129 35.32 21.80 -33.66
N GLN A 130 36.03 22.30 -32.64
CA GLN A 130 35.83 23.62 -31.99
C GLN A 130 36.33 24.85 -32.79
N LEU A 131 35.84 26.05 -32.45
CA LEU A 131 36.58 27.34 -32.49
C LEU A 131 35.90 28.43 -31.62
N THR A 132 36.68 29.18 -30.84
CA THR A 132 36.34 30.40 -30.04
C THR A 132 37.40 31.49 -30.34
N PRO A 133 37.37 32.75 -29.83
CA PRO A 133 36.38 33.54 -29.04
C PRO A 133 35.94 34.79 -29.89
N PRO A 134 35.83 36.09 -29.47
CA PRO A 134 35.68 36.76 -28.15
C PRO A 134 34.64 37.94 -28.04
N TYR A 135 34.29 38.25 -26.78
CA TYR A 135 34.07 39.54 -26.04
C TYR A 135 33.82 40.92 -26.72
N PRO A 136 33.13 41.91 -26.07
CA PRO A 136 33.24 42.24 -24.63
C PRO A 136 31.95 42.59 -23.83
N VAL A 137 32.15 43.14 -22.62
CA VAL A 137 31.27 43.17 -21.44
C VAL A 137 30.76 44.58 -21.10
N GLN A 138 29.51 44.73 -20.58
CA GLN A 138 28.96 45.69 -19.59
C GLN A 138 27.42 45.82 -19.76
N MET A 139 26.56 46.18 -18.79
CA MET A 139 26.73 46.90 -17.51
C MET A 139 25.85 46.31 -16.39
N ASN A 140 26.12 46.67 -15.14
CA ASN A 140 25.38 46.23 -13.94
C ASN A 140 23.96 46.82 -13.84
N TYR A 141 23.05 46.07 -13.21
CA TYR A 141 22.10 46.65 -12.25
C TYR A 141 22.04 45.78 -10.99
N MET A 142 22.59 46.32 -9.90
CA MET A 142 22.26 45.83 -8.56
C MET A 142 20.92 46.41 -8.13
N HIS A 143 20.13 45.65 -7.39
CA HIS A 143 19.58 46.08 -6.10
C HIS A 143 19.14 44.84 -5.30
N GLU A 144 19.80 44.62 -4.18
CA GLU A 144 19.34 43.69 -3.15
C GLU A 144 18.10 44.25 -2.47
N HIS A 145 17.15 43.40 -2.07
CA HIS A 145 16.32 43.71 -0.92
C HIS A 145 16.02 42.44 -0.10
N HIS A 146 16.88 42.23 0.89
CA HIS A 146 16.56 41.88 2.27
C HIS A 146 15.50 40.81 2.55
N ALA A 147 15.93 39.80 3.29
CA ALA A 147 15.08 38.96 4.13
C ALA A 147 14.18 39.81 5.07
N MET A 148 13.04 39.24 5.46
CA MET A 148 12.52 39.17 6.85
C MET A 148 11.01 38.86 6.85
N TYR A 149 10.64 37.59 6.82
CA TYR A 149 9.36 37.11 7.35
C TYR A 149 9.56 35.80 8.10
N GLN A 150 10.14 35.90 9.30
CA GLN A 150 9.86 34.98 10.39
C GLN A 150 8.92 35.67 11.38
N TYR A 151 7.83 34.98 11.72
CA TYR A 151 7.09 35.04 12.99
C TYR A 151 6.40 33.69 13.19
#